data_AF-A0A7S3L9M1-F1
#
_entry.id   AF-A0A7S3L9M1-F1
#
_cell.length_a   1.000
_cell.length_b   1.000
_cell.length_c   1.000
_cell.angle_alpha   90.00
_cell.angle_beta   90.00
_cell.angle_gamma   90.00
#
_symmetry.space_group_name_H-M   'P 1'
#
loop_
_entity.id
_entity.type
_entity.pdbx_description
1 polymer ?
#
loop_
_entity_poly.entity_id
_entity_poly.type
_entity_poly.pdbx_seq_one_letter_code
_entity_poly.pdbx_strand_id
1 'polypeptide(L)'
;LGLSHAVLTDNSADYSSYMSATGWAPNLDGPLKCFNAASNKLLGWYDTRKEQIHLSTSNPVQMVRLAAFSEADLTDYPILLEVGEYALQYNYASRFNSGTEILRNKVTVAHSIPGKTIVEKEGLSPNGHVFTVENFEESGQVLRIEACEQIYG
;
A
#
# COMPACT_ATOMS: atom_id res chain seq x y z
N LEU A 1 -15.40 -7.26 9.96
CA LEU A 1 -15.20 -6.86 8.55
C LEU A 1 -14.79 -8.01 7.63
N GLY A 2 -14.56 -9.25 8.13
CA GLY A 2 -14.22 -10.38 7.25
C GLY A 2 -12.87 -10.26 6.54
N LEU A 3 -12.00 -9.34 7.01
CA LEU A 3 -10.68 -9.13 6.44
C LEU A 3 -9.77 -10.31 6.76
N SER A 4 -8.99 -10.70 5.77
CA SER A 4 -8.00 -11.76 5.91
C SER A 4 -6.78 -11.26 6.69
N HIS A 5 -6.03 -12.19 7.30
CA HIS A 5 -4.80 -11.84 8.01
C HIS A 5 -3.79 -11.19 7.06
N ALA A 6 -2.94 -10.34 7.60
CA ALA A 6 -1.93 -9.65 6.82
C ALA A 6 -0.53 -10.12 7.19
N VAL A 7 0.29 -10.37 6.17
CA VAL A 7 1.69 -10.81 6.34
C VAL A 7 2.62 -9.99 5.46
N LEU A 8 3.87 -9.84 5.90
CA LEU A 8 4.92 -9.31 5.05
C LEU A 8 5.38 -10.38 4.03
N THR A 9 6.00 -9.97 2.93
CA THR A 9 6.48 -10.91 1.89
C THR A 9 7.51 -11.93 2.37
N ASP A 10 8.19 -11.69 3.49
CA ASP A 10 9.09 -12.65 4.14
C ASP A 10 8.36 -13.64 5.08
N ASN A 11 7.03 -13.67 5.04
CA ASN A 11 6.14 -14.42 5.93
C ASN A 11 6.30 -14.06 7.43
N SER A 12 6.91 -12.93 7.77
CA SER A 12 6.88 -12.45 9.15
C SER A 12 5.48 -11.94 9.51
N ALA A 13 5.04 -12.29 10.73
CA ALA A 13 3.88 -11.67 11.34
C ALA A 13 4.17 -10.19 11.57
N ASP A 14 3.23 -9.31 11.22
CA ASP A 14 3.53 -7.90 11.16
C ASP A 14 3.56 -7.23 12.54
N TYR A 15 4.73 -6.67 12.88
CA TYR A 15 4.96 -5.75 14.00
C TYR A 15 5.09 -4.29 13.55
N SER A 16 4.96 -3.99 12.25
CA SER A 16 5.16 -2.64 11.71
C SER A 16 4.07 -1.65 12.12
N SER A 17 3.06 -2.07 12.88
CA SER A 17 1.84 -1.29 13.21
C SER A 17 1.05 -0.81 11.98
N TYR A 18 1.44 -1.24 10.78
CA TYR A 18 0.75 -0.98 9.51
C TYR A 18 -0.28 -2.08 9.21
N MET A 19 -0.03 -3.32 9.66
CA MET A 19 -0.83 -4.51 9.31
C MET A 19 -1.32 -5.36 10.51
N SER A 20 -0.87 -5.13 11.74
CA SER A 20 -1.32 -5.98 12.87
C SER A 20 -1.17 -5.36 14.26
N ALA A 21 -2.14 -5.67 15.12
CA ALA A 21 -1.92 -5.87 16.55
C ALA A 21 -1.62 -7.34 16.78
N THR A 22 -0.46 -7.63 17.38
CA THR A 22 -0.42 -8.77 18.29
C THR A 22 -1.37 -8.47 19.45
N GLY A 23 -2.14 -9.47 19.90
CA GLY A 23 -3.10 -9.35 21.00
C GLY A 23 -2.51 -9.02 22.38
N TRP A 24 -1.28 -8.49 22.43
CA TRP A 24 -0.50 -8.23 23.64
C TRP A 24 -0.21 -6.73 23.88
N ALA A 25 -0.72 -5.82 23.03
CA ALA A 25 -0.59 -4.37 23.22
C ALA A 25 -1.97 -3.74 23.53
N PRO A 26 -2.38 -3.66 24.81
CA PRO A 26 -3.75 -3.32 25.20
C PRO A 26 -4.12 -1.82 25.12
N ASN A 27 -3.20 -0.92 24.77
CA ASN A 27 -3.46 0.51 24.68
C ASN A 27 -2.91 1.08 23.37
N LEU A 28 -3.76 1.19 22.37
CA LEU A 28 -3.45 1.95 21.17
C LEU A 28 -4.55 2.97 20.95
N ASP A 29 -4.26 4.21 21.34
CA ASP A 29 -4.97 5.41 20.94
C ASP A 29 -4.72 5.67 19.44
N GLY A 30 -5.29 4.82 18.58
CA GLY A 30 -5.09 4.84 17.13
C GLY A 30 -6.06 3.89 16.39
N PRO A 31 -6.14 3.94 15.05
CA PRO A 31 -7.11 3.19 14.29
C PRO A 31 -6.84 1.69 14.44
N LEU A 32 -7.91 0.92 14.47
CA LEU A 32 -7.89 -0.54 14.68
C LEU A 32 -7.24 -1.28 13.49
N LYS A 33 -5.91 -1.25 13.44
CA LYS A 33 -4.94 -2.30 13.07
C LYS A 33 -5.50 -3.43 12.20
N CYS A 34 -5.61 -3.19 10.88
CA CYS A 34 -5.84 -4.19 9.79
C CYS A 34 -5.94 -3.54 8.38
N PHE A 35 -5.70 -2.23 8.24
CA PHE A 35 -6.10 -1.44 7.05
C PHE A 35 -4.92 -1.04 6.17
N ASN A 36 -4.48 -2.00 5.37
CA ASN A 36 -3.49 -1.80 4.33
C ASN A 36 -4.14 -1.49 2.97
N ALA A 37 -3.34 -1.18 1.96
CA ALA A 37 -3.83 -0.87 0.62
C ALA A 37 -4.78 -1.95 0.05
N ALA A 38 -4.44 -3.24 0.19
CA ALA A 38 -5.29 -4.34 -0.28
C ALA A 38 -6.58 -4.50 0.54
N SER A 39 -6.53 -4.36 1.87
CA SER A 39 -7.73 -4.33 2.71
C SER A 39 -8.65 -3.15 2.34
N ASN A 40 -8.08 -1.97 2.10
CA ASN A 40 -8.84 -0.77 1.73
C ASN A 40 -9.48 -0.91 0.35
N LYS A 41 -8.78 -1.57 -0.60
CA LYS A 41 -9.32 -2.02 -1.89
C LYS A 41 -10.50 -2.98 -1.69
N LEU A 42 -10.36 -4.01 -0.85
CA LEU A 42 -11.42 -5.00 -0.59
C LEU A 42 -12.68 -4.38 0.04
N LEU A 43 -12.51 -3.37 0.90
CA LEU A 43 -13.61 -2.70 1.59
C LEU A 43 -14.26 -1.58 0.78
N GLY A 44 -13.64 -1.15 -0.33
CA GLY A 44 -14.11 -0.01 -1.13
C GLY A 44 -14.05 1.33 -0.40
N TRP A 45 -13.28 1.45 0.68
CA TRP A 45 -13.26 2.65 1.53
C TRP A 45 -12.79 3.91 0.82
N TYR A 46 -11.95 3.73 -0.21
CA TYR A 46 -11.38 4.82 -0.97
C TYR A 46 -11.80 4.77 -2.44
N ASP A 47 -12.96 4.18 -2.77
CA ASP A 47 -13.44 4.08 -4.16
C ASP A 47 -13.63 5.43 -4.85
N THR A 48 -13.93 6.50 -4.09
CA THR A 48 -14.04 7.88 -4.61
C THR A 48 -12.69 8.59 -4.68
N ARG A 49 -11.64 7.99 -4.12
CA ARG A 49 -10.29 8.55 -3.97
C ARG A 49 -9.22 7.59 -4.48
N LYS A 50 -9.59 6.70 -5.40
CA LYS A 50 -8.68 5.75 -6.05
C LYS A 50 -8.40 6.13 -7.49
N GLU A 51 -7.24 5.71 -7.97
CA GLU A 51 -6.90 5.74 -9.38
C GLU A 51 -6.52 4.34 -9.85
N GLN A 52 -7.18 3.87 -10.91
CA GLN A 52 -6.85 2.60 -11.55
C GLN A 52 -5.89 2.86 -12.70
N ILE A 53 -4.75 2.18 -12.65
CA ILE A 53 -3.66 2.31 -13.60
C ILE A 53 -3.78 1.18 -14.60
N HIS A 54 -4.00 1.55 -15.86
CA HIS A 54 -4.10 0.63 -16.98
C HIS A 54 -2.86 0.75 -17.85
N LEU A 55 -1.97 -0.22 -17.71
CA LEU A 55 -0.75 -0.31 -18.53
C LEU A 55 -1.02 -1.16 -19.76
N SER A 56 -0.40 -0.78 -20.88
CA SER A 56 -0.46 -1.54 -22.12
C SER A 56 0.79 -1.27 -22.95
N THR A 57 0.98 -2.02 -24.04
CA THR A 57 2.12 -1.82 -24.94
C THR A 57 2.14 -0.42 -25.59
N SER A 58 0.98 0.22 -25.76
CA SER A 58 0.85 1.59 -26.28
C SER A 58 0.92 2.67 -25.20
N ASN A 59 0.70 2.33 -23.94
CA ASN A 59 0.87 3.21 -22.79
C ASN A 59 1.66 2.48 -21.68
N PRO A 60 2.97 2.28 -21.88
CA PRO A 60 3.77 1.40 -21.03
C PRO A 60 4.21 2.04 -19.71
N VAL A 61 4.03 3.36 -19.55
CA VAL A 61 4.50 4.12 -18.39
C VAL A 61 3.47 5.16 -17.99
N GLN A 62 3.15 5.22 -16.70
CA GLN A 62 2.27 6.25 -16.13
C GLN A 62 2.89 6.80 -14.84
N MET A 63 2.90 8.13 -14.70
CA MET A 63 3.34 8.82 -13.50
C MET A 63 2.13 9.39 -12.77
N VAL A 64 2.02 9.12 -11.47
CA VAL A 64 0.84 9.44 -10.66
C VAL A 64 1.25 10.04 -9.33
N ARG A 65 0.49 11.02 -8.85
CA ARG A 65 0.63 11.56 -7.50
C ARG A 65 -0.26 10.78 -6.54
N LEU A 66 0.33 10.30 -5.45
CA LEU A 66 -0.35 9.54 -4.42
C LEU A 66 -0.27 10.32 -3.11
N ALA A 67 -1.43 10.65 -2.53
CA ALA A 67 -1.52 11.27 -1.22
C ALA A 67 -1.32 10.25 -0.11
N ALA A 68 -0.79 10.72 1.03
CA ALA A 68 -0.81 9.94 2.24
C ALA A 68 -2.25 9.73 2.70
N PHE A 69 -2.60 8.48 3.03
CA PHE A 69 -3.95 8.20 3.53
C PHE A 69 -4.23 8.87 4.90
N SER A 70 -3.19 9.17 5.68
CA SER A 70 -3.29 9.96 6.92
C SER A 70 -3.58 11.45 6.69
N GLU A 71 -3.46 11.88 5.43
CA GLU A 71 -3.66 13.27 4.98
C GLU A 71 -4.78 13.35 3.92
N ALA A 72 -5.66 12.35 3.86
CA ALA A 72 -6.73 12.27 2.87
C ALA A 72 -7.62 13.54 2.82
N ASP A 73 -7.79 14.22 3.95
CA ASP A 73 -8.59 15.45 4.07
C ASP A 73 -7.87 16.72 3.60
N LEU A 74 -6.57 16.66 3.28
CA LEU A 74 -5.74 17.82 2.93
C LEU A 74 -5.55 18.02 1.43
N THR A 75 -6.03 17.09 0.61
CA THR A 75 -5.80 17.08 -0.84
C THR A 75 -6.87 16.26 -1.54
N ASP A 76 -7.07 16.51 -2.84
CA ASP A 76 -7.94 15.72 -3.72
C ASP A 76 -7.19 14.61 -4.48
N TYR A 77 -5.87 14.49 -4.30
CA TYR A 77 -5.11 13.42 -4.96
C TYR A 77 -5.61 12.03 -4.53
N PRO A 78 -5.42 11.01 -5.40
CA PRO A 78 -5.70 9.63 -5.04
C PRO A 78 -4.95 9.22 -3.76
N ILE A 79 -5.61 8.45 -2.90
CA ILE A 79 -5.01 7.83 -1.70
C ILE A 79 -4.79 6.33 -1.86
N LEU A 80 -5.36 5.76 -2.94
CA LEU A 80 -5.21 4.36 -3.32
C LEU A 80 -4.92 4.29 -4.81
N LEU A 81 -3.84 3.62 -5.21
CA LEU A 81 -3.62 3.25 -6.61
C LEU A 81 -3.86 1.75 -6.78
N GLU A 82 -4.45 1.37 -7.90
CA GLU A 82 -4.62 -0.04 -8.27
C GLU A 82 -3.93 -0.30 -9.60
N VAL A 83 -3.10 -1.33 -9.67
CA VAL A 83 -2.47 -1.80 -10.91
C VAL A 83 -2.53 -3.32 -10.94
N GLY A 84 -3.38 -3.86 -11.81
CA GLY A 84 -3.77 -5.27 -11.78
C GLY A 84 -4.29 -5.71 -10.40
N GLU A 85 -3.68 -6.74 -9.84
CA GLU A 85 -4.03 -7.22 -8.49
C GLU A 85 -3.49 -6.32 -7.37
N TYR A 86 -2.43 -5.55 -7.64
CA TYR A 86 -1.71 -4.78 -6.63
C TYR A 86 -2.44 -3.50 -6.26
N ALA A 87 -2.36 -3.16 -4.98
CA ALA A 87 -2.87 -1.94 -4.38
C ALA A 87 -1.71 -1.19 -3.73
N LEU A 88 -1.65 0.13 -3.97
CA LEU A 88 -0.61 0.99 -3.44
C LEU A 88 -1.21 2.10 -2.58
N GLN A 89 -0.55 2.41 -1.47
CA GLN A 89 -0.95 3.48 -0.56
C GLN A 89 0.29 4.08 0.09
N TYR A 90 0.31 5.41 0.25
CA TYR A 90 1.43 6.07 0.91
C TYR A 90 1.25 6.11 2.42
N ASN A 91 2.14 5.45 3.16
CA ASN A 91 2.10 5.36 4.60
C ASN A 91 2.96 6.44 5.27
N TYR A 92 2.51 7.69 5.21
CA TYR A 92 3.14 8.76 5.98
C TYR A 92 2.81 8.61 7.47
N ALA A 93 3.81 8.29 8.30
CA ALA A 93 3.61 7.99 9.71
C ALA A 93 3.38 9.28 10.52
N SER A 94 2.15 9.77 10.46
CA SER A 94 1.67 10.96 11.15
C SER A 94 0.34 10.67 11.82
N ARG A 95 -0.07 11.48 12.81
CA ARG A 95 -1.37 11.31 13.48
C ARG A 95 -1.58 9.85 13.96
N PHE A 96 -2.54 9.17 13.34
CA PHE A 96 -3.07 7.88 13.75
C PHE A 96 -2.16 6.69 13.38
N ASN A 97 -1.25 6.82 12.40
CA ASN A 97 -0.26 5.80 12.03
C ASN A 97 1.18 6.24 12.38
N SER A 98 1.32 7.20 13.30
CA SER A 98 2.62 7.70 13.78
C SER A 98 3.51 6.63 14.42
N GLY A 99 2.92 5.54 14.92
CA GLY A 99 3.59 4.38 15.50
C GLY A 99 4.06 3.33 14.49
N THR A 100 3.94 3.57 13.18
CA THR A 100 4.48 2.63 12.19
C THR A 100 6.00 2.59 12.22
N GLU A 101 6.58 1.38 12.23
CA GLU A 101 8.02 1.15 12.24
C GLU A 101 8.58 0.84 10.84
N ILE A 102 8.39 -0.38 10.34
CA ILE A 102 9.09 -0.91 9.15
C ILE A 102 8.69 -0.19 7.84
N LEU A 103 7.41 0.15 7.70
CA LEU A 103 6.84 0.77 6.49
C LEU A 103 6.62 2.27 6.64
N ARG A 104 7.31 2.90 7.60
CA ARG A 104 7.18 4.32 7.90
C ARG A 104 7.61 5.17 6.72
N ASN A 105 6.75 6.11 6.32
CA ASN A 105 7.01 7.07 5.26
C ASN A 105 7.37 6.42 3.91
N LYS A 106 6.75 5.27 3.62
CA LYS A 106 6.95 4.53 2.36
C LYS A 106 5.63 4.34 1.64
N VAL A 107 5.69 4.23 0.31
CA VAL A 107 4.56 3.69 -0.46
C VAL A 107 4.57 2.18 -0.28
N THR A 108 3.46 1.62 0.17
CA THR A 108 3.32 0.18 0.38
C THR A 108 2.69 -0.45 -0.84
N VAL A 109 3.17 -1.61 -1.25
CA VAL A 109 2.54 -2.44 -2.28
C VAL A 109 1.91 -3.63 -1.58
N ALA A 110 0.64 -3.90 -1.88
CA ALA A 110 -0.13 -4.96 -1.25
C ALA A 110 -0.98 -5.72 -2.27
N HIS A 111 -1.20 -7.01 -2.07
CA HIS A 111 -2.17 -7.78 -2.85
C HIS A 111 -2.88 -8.82 -1.97
N SER A 112 -4.01 -9.31 -2.46
CA SER A 112 -4.85 -10.28 -1.74
C SER A 112 -4.71 -11.66 -2.37
N ILE A 113 -4.52 -12.67 -1.54
CA ILE A 113 -4.56 -14.08 -1.92
C ILE A 113 -5.58 -14.81 -1.03
N PRO A 114 -6.00 -16.05 -1.36
CA PRO A 114 -6.95 -16.78 -0.54
C PRO A 114 -6.51 -16.85 0.93
N GLY A 115 -7.30 -16.24 1.82
CA GLY A 115 -7.10 -16.27 3.26
C GLY A 115 -6.07 -15.30 3.84
N LYS A 116 -5.37 -14.47 3.02
CA LYS A 116 -4.45 -13.43 3.53
C LYS A 116 -4.22 -12.27 2.55
N THR A 117 -3.78 -11.13 3.09
CA THR A 117 -3.16 -10.05 2.32
C THR A 117 -1.65 -10.12 2.49
N ILE A 118 -0.93 -9.90 1.40
CA ILE A 118 0.54 -9.84 1.37
C ILE A 118 0.94 -8.38 1.19
N VAL A 119 1.91 -7.92 1.98
CA VAL A 119 2.51 -6.59 1.83
C VAL A 119 4.01 -6.68 1.63
N GLU A 120 4.49 -5.89 0.68
CA GLU A 120 5.90 -5.80 0.37
C GLU A 120 6.68 -5.18 1.53
N LYS A 121 7.56 -5.98 2.14
CA LYS A 121 8.32 -5.61 3.35
C LYS A 121 9.15 -4.35 3.17
N GLU A 122 9.78 -4.20 2.02
CA GLU A 122 10.69 -3.09 1.77
C GLU A 122 9.93 -1.78 1.58
N GLY A 123 8.68 -1.82 1.11
CA GLY A 123 7.96 -0.66 0.59
C GLY A 123 8.73 0.03 -0.54
N LEU A 124 8.27 1.21 -0.96
CA LEU A 124 8.92 2.03 -1.97
C LEU A 124 9.24 3.41 -1.39
N SER A 125 10.44 3.89 -1.71
CA SER A 125 10.92 5.23 -1.38
C SER A 125 11.71 5.80 -2.56
N PRO A 126 11.81 7.13 -2.70
CA PRO A 126 12.67 7.76 -3.71
C PRO A 126 14.08 7.17 -3.71
N ASN A 127 14.56 6.75 -4.88
CA ASN A 127 15.86 6.08 -5.08
C ASN A 127 16.06 4.78 -4.28
N GLY A 128 14.97 4.15 -3.81
CA GLY A 128 14.99 2.94 -3.00
C GLY A 128 14.68 1.68 -3.79
N HIS A 129 13.98 0.76 -3.11
CA HIS A 129 13.50 -0.48 -3.70
C HIS A 129 12.56 -0.21 -4.89
N VAL A 130 12.70 -1.04 -5.91
CA VAL A 130 11.81 -1.09 -7.08
C VAL A 130 11.05 -2.40 -7.01
N PHE A 131 9.73 -2.33 -6.99
CA PHE A 131 8.88 -3.52 -7.02
C PHE A 131 8.74 -4.00 -8.46
N THR A 132 8.97 -5.30 -8.68
CA THR A 132 8.93 -5.91 -10.02
C THR A 132 8.09 -7.17 -10.03
N VAL A 133 7.30 -7.36 -11.09
CA VAL A 133 6.52 -8.58 -11.33
C VAL A 133 6.81 -9.07 -12.74
N GLU A 134 7.36 -10.27 -12.81
CA GLU A 134 7.62 -10.96 -14.07
C GLU A 134 6.30 -11.42 -14.70
N ASN A 135 6.21 -11.39 -16.03
CA ASN A 135 5.03 -11.84 -16.77
C ASN A 135 3.72 -11.25 -16.25
N PHE A 136 3.71 -9.94 -15.99
CA PHE A 136 2.55 -9.22 -15.45
C PHE A 136 1.31 -9.44 -16.33
N GLU A 137 0.22 -9.91 -15.72
CA GLU A 137 -1.04 -10.25 -16.41
C GLU A 137 -0.85 -11.18 -17.61
N GLU A 138 0.11 -12.12 -17.53
CA GLU A 138 0.44 -13.08 -18.58
C GLU A 138 0.89 -12.44 -19.91
N SER A 139 1.32 -11.17 -19.87
CA SER A 139 1.68 -10.39 -21.06
C SER A 139 3.09 -10.70 -21.62
N GLY A 140 3.91 -11.44 -20.88
CA GLY A 140 5.35 -11.59 -21.13
C GLY A 140 6.18 -10.35 -20.79
N GLN A 141 5.57 -9.30 -20.22
CA GLN A 141 6.25 -8.07 -19.82
C GLN A 141 6.46 -7.99 -18.31
N VAL A 142 7.42 -7.16 -17.89
CA VAL A 142 7.73 -6.90 -16.49
C VAL A 142 6.99 -5.65 -16.04
N LEU A 143 6.17 -5.77 -15.00
CA LEU A 143 5.68 -4.59 -14.28
C LEU A 143 6.79 -4.07 -13.38
N ARG A 144 7.03 -2.76 -13.44
CA ARG A 144 8.01 -2.06 -12.60
C ARG A 144 7.33 -0.88 -11.92
N ILE A 145 7.39 -0.83 -10.60
CA ILE A 145 6.83 0.25 -9.79
C ILE A 145 7.94 0.86 -8.93
N GLU A 146 8.09 2.17 -9.02
CA GLU A 146 9.06 2.95 -8.25
C GLU A 146 8.43 4.21 -7.67
N ALA A 147 8.89 4.61 -6.48
CA ALA A 147 8.59 5.93 -5.95
C ALA A 147 9.63 6.92 -6.51
N CYS A 148 9.18 7.91 -7.26
CA CYS A 148 10.08 8.87 -7.92
C CYS A 148 10.54 9.98 -6.97
N GLU A 149 9.58 10.65 -6.33
CA GLU A 149 9.83 11.79 -5.45
C GLU A 149 8.83 11.83 -4.30
N GLN A 150 9.24 12.47 -3.20
CA GLN A 150 8.34 12.80 -2.10
C GLN A 150 8.16 14.33 -2.08
N ILE A 151 6.92 14.77 -2.24
CA ILE A 151 6.55 16.18 -2.23
C ILE A 151 6.06 16.54 -0.84
N TYR A 152 6.65 17.57 -0.24
CA TYR A 152 6.21 18.14 1.03
C TYR A 152 5.34 19.38 0.76
N GLY A 153 4.22 19.51 1.48
CA GLY A 153 3.28 20.63 1.36
C GLY A 153 2.48 20.81 2.64
#